data_AF-A0A8C4NGP8-F1
#
_entry.id   AF-A0A8C4NGP8-F1
#
_cell.length_a   1.000
_cell.length_b   1.000
_cell.length_c   1.000
_cell.angle_alpha   90.00
_cell.angle_beta   90.00
_cell.angle_gamma   90.00
#
_symmetry.space_group_name_H-M   'P 1'
#
loop_
_entity.id
_entity.type
_entity.pdbx_description
1 polymer ?
#
loop_
_entity_poly.entity_id
_entity_poly.type
_entity_poly.pdbx_seq_one_letter_code
_entity_poly.pdbx_strand_id
1 'polypeptide(L)'
;MDPATVQTLDLQGKHLRSVCFCTLHHVTARHANDKGGRTLVLHVPKEHDLVLMFAAEIERTAFEDTFENILKRQNITLTRLGDKEKSILQEAATQEKRNVTVERFFRKLFSEILEIPANESDTCQEEPPQCVSTSLECELTRMELADTLGLKASSSFVQQMFELADRDKNGYLSFRELFNILVIFMKGSNEAKSQLMFQMYDTKGEAIMSKNDFCLMIR
;
A
#
# COMPACT_ATOMS: atom_id res chain seq x y z
N MET A 1 8.42 17.98 -15.01
CA MET A 1 6.97 17.90 -14.76
C MET A 1 6.83 17.48 -13.33
N ASP A 2 6.21 18.29 -12.48
CA ASP A 2 6.00 17.88 -11.09
C ASP A 2 5.05 16.68 -11.09
N PRO A 3 5.42 15.56 -10.46
CA PRO A 3 4.55 14.40 -10.37
C PRO A 3 3.26 14.80 -9.62
N ALA A 4 2.13 14.21 -10.01
CA ALA A 4 0.87 14.38 -9.29
C ALA A 4 0.96 13.68 -7.92
N THR A 5 1.71 14.28 -7.00
CA THR A 5 2.03 13.73 -5.69
C THR A 5 1.67 14.73 -4.61
N VAL A 6 0.95 14.26 -3.60
CA VAL A 6 0.69 15.03 -2.39
C VAL A 6 1.66 14.55 -1.31
N GLN A 7 2.43 15.49 -0.75
CA GLN A 7 3.33 15.22 0.36
C GLN A 7 2.79 15.90 1.60
N THR A 8 2.71 15.16 2.70
CA THR A 8 2.39 15.70 4.02
C THR A 8 3.65 15.78 4.87
N LEU A 9 3.82 16.94 5.49
CA LEU A 9 4.96 17.29 6.33
C LEU A 9 4.44 17.68 7.71
N ASP A 10 5.22 17.45 8.75
CA ASP A 10 4.94 18.04 10.06
C ASP A 10 5.29 19.54 10.10
N LEU A 11 5.02 20.18 11.24
CA LEU A 11 5.32 21.60 11.45
C LEU A 11 6.82 21.93 11.42
N GLN A 12 7.70 20.93 11.53
CA GLN A 12 9.16 21.07 11.45
C GLN A 12 9.69 20.75 10.06
N GLY A 13 8.83 20.40 9.10
CA GLY A 13 9.20 20.01 7.75
C GLY A 13 9.68 18.56 7.62
N LYS A 14 9.47 17.73 8.65
CA LYS A 14 9.73 16.29 8.55
C LYS A 14 8.66 15.62 7.71
N HIS A 15 9.08 14.77 6.79
CA HIS A 15 8.19 13.97 5.95
C HIS A 15 7.34 12.99 6.77
N LEU A 16 6.04 12.99 6.51
CA LEU A 16 5.06 12.07 7.11
C LEU A 16 4.56 11.04 6.09
N ARG A 17 4.08 11.49 4.92
CA ARG A 17 3.55 10.62 3.87
C ARG A 17 3.69 11.26 2.49
N SER A 18 3.88 10.44 1.47
CA SER A 18 3.76 10.83 0.05
C SER A 18 2.73 9.94 -0.61
N VAL A 19 1.79 10.52 -1.34
CA VAL A 19 0.80 9.79 -2.13
C VAL A 19 0.93 10.20 -3.59
N CYS A 20 1.25 9.26 -4.48
CA CYS A 20 1.25 9.52 -5.93
C CYS A 20 -0.08 9.14 -6.54
N PHE A 21 -0.68 10.08 -7.27
CA PHE A 21 -1.88 9.87 -8.08
C PHE A 21 -1.52 9.66 -9.56
N CYS A 22 -0.23 9.72 -9.90
CA CYS A 22 0.31 9.66 -11.26
C CYS A 22 -0.10 8.43 -12.08
N THR A 23 -0.46 7.33 -11.43
CA THR A 23 -0.88 6.07 -12.08
C THR A 23 -2.40 5.96 -12.24
N LEU A 24 -3.17 6.92 -11.74
CA LEU A 24 -4.63 6.88 -11.72
C LEU A 24 -5.23 7.70 -12.87
N HIS A 25 -6.31 7.21 -13.46
CA HIS A 25 -7.10 7.98 -14.43
C HIS A 25 -8.17 8.87 -13.78
N HIS A 26 -8.57 8.52 -12.56
CA HIS A 26 -9.61 9.19 -11.80
C HIS A 26 -9.24 9.25 -10.32
N VAL A 27 -9.43 10.42 -9.69
CA VAL A 27 -9.31 10.66 -8.25
C VAL A 27 -10.64 11.18 -7.71
N THR A 28 -11.06 10.69 -6.54
CA THR A 28 -12.28 11.15 -5.87
C THR A 28 -11.90 11.98 -4.65
N ALA A 29 -12.36 13.22 -4.60
CA ALA A 29 -12.27 14.11 -3.45
C ALA A 29 -13.65 14.27 -2.82
N ARG A 30 -13.76 13.95 -1.53
CA ARG A 30 -14.99 14.16 -0.76
C ARG A 30 -14.80 15.30 0.22
N HIS A 31 -15.74 16.22 0.28
CA HIS A 31 -15.68 17.33 1.22
C HIS A 31 -16.93 17.44 2.08
N ALA A 32 -16.74 18.01 3.28
CA ALA A 32 -17.85 18.29 4.17
C ALA A 32 -18.68 19.47 3.63
N ASN A 33 -20.00 19.32 3.61
CA ASN A 33 -20.95 20.40 3.32
C ASN A 33 -21.46 21.11 4.59
N ASP A 34 -21.10 20.58 5.76
CA ASP A 34 -21.39 21.13 7.07
C ASP A 34 -20.10 21.56 7.79
N LYS A 35 -20.22 22.02 9.05
CA LYS A 35 -19.07 22.36 9.91
C LYS A 35 -18.08 23.38 9.31
N GLY A 36 -18.61 24.25 8.46
CA GLY A 36 -17.87 25.30 7.77
C GLY A 36 -17.05 24.81 6.58
N GLY A 37 -17.35 23.63 6.03
CA GLY A 37 -16.75 23.17 4.77
C GLY A 37 -15.26 22.84 4.84
N ARG A 38 -14.72 22.58 6.03
CA ARG A 38 -13.27 22.55 6.28
C ARG A 38 -12.58 21.21 6.02
N THR A 39 -13.35 20.13 5.95
CA THR A 39 -12.80 18.77 5.90
C THR A 39 -12.81 18.25 4.47
N LEU A 40 -11.68 17.70 4.04
CA LEU A 40 -11.45 17.09 2.73
C LEU A 40 -10.89 15.68 2.92
N VAL A 41 -11.42 14.71 2.17
CA VAL A 41 -10.92 13.33 2.11
C VAL A 41 -10.56 13.03 0.67
N LEU A 42 -9.29 12.75 0.40
CA LEU A 42 -8.83 12.26 -0.89
C LEU A 42 -8.79 10.73 -0.84
N HIS A 43 -9.56 10.10 -1.71
CA HIS A 43 -9.54 8.64 -1.82
C HIS A 43 -8.25 8.17 -2.49
N VAL A 44 -7.57 7.21 -1.87
CA VAL A 44 -6.35 6.61 -2.41
C VAL A 44 -6.59 5.13 -2.66
N PRO A 45 -6.74 4.70 -3.93
CA PRO A 45 -6.87 3.28 -4.24
C PRO A 45 -5.69 2.48 -3.66
N LYS A 46 -5.97 1.29 -3.14
CA LYS A 46 -4.99 0.34 -2.58
C LYS A 46 -4.28 0.80 -1.29
N GLU A 47 -4.51 2.02 -0.81
CA GLU A 47 -3.97 2.54 0.44
C GLU A 47 -5.07 3.15 1.33
N HIS A 48 -4.69 3.70 2.49
CA HIS A 48 -5.61 4.47 3.32
C HIS A 48 -5.80 5.89 2.76
N ASP A 49 -7.00 6.44 2.91
CA ASP A 49 -7.36 7.77 2.41
C ASP A 49 -6.57 8.87 3.12
N LEU A 50 -6.43 10.02 2.45
CA LEU A 50 -5.80 11.20 3.04
C LEU A 50 -6.89 12.17 3.51
N VAL A 51 -7.02 12.33 4.83
CA VAL A 51 -7.95 13.27 5.47
C VAL A 51 -7.21 14.56 5.81
N LEU A 52 -7.70 15.70 5.31
CA LEU A 52 -7.13 17.03 5.53
C LEU A 52 -8.19 17.95 6.16
N MET A 53 -7.78 18.70 7.18
CA MET A 53 -8.62 19.70 7.85
C MET A 53 -8.01 21.08 7.63
N PHE A 54 -8.79 21.99 7.05
CA PHE A 54 -8.38 23.36 6.74
C PHE A 54 -8.89 24.36 7.77
N ALA A 55 -8.28 25.54 7.86
CA ALA A 55 -8.77 26.58 8.76
C ALA A 55 -10.13 27.12 8.30
N ALA A 56 -10.34 27.23 6.98
CA ALA A 56 -11.55 27.72 6.34
C ALA A 56 -11.86 27.00 5.02
N GLU A 57 -13.13 27.05 4.59
CA GLU A 57 -13.59 26.49 3.30
C GLU A 57 -12.86 27.09 2.09
N ILE A 58 -12.49 28.37 2.18
CA ILE A 58 -11.79 29.08 1.10
C ILE A 58 -10.40 28.46 0.86
N GLU A 59 -9.67 28.11 1.92
CA GLU A 59 -8.36 27.46 1.82
C GLU A 59 -8.49 26.05 1.26
N ARG A 60 -9.49 25.29 1.71
CA ARG A 60 -9.79 23.95 1.17
C ARG A 60 -10.06 24.03 -0.34
N THR A 61 -10.91 24.96 -0.75
CA THR A 61 -11.29 25.14 -2.16
C THR A 61 -10.08 25.56 -3.00
N ALA A 62 -9.25 26.48 -2.51
CA ALA A 62 -8.02 26.88 -3.19
C ALA A 62 -7.03 25.70 -3.36
N PHE A 63 -6.94 24.83 -2.35
CA PHE A 63 -6.17 23.58 -2.44
C PHE A 63 -6.77 22.64 -3.50
N GLU A 64 -8.08 22.38 -3.47
CA GLU A 64 -8.77 21.52 -4.45
C GLU A 64 -8.57 22.02 -5.88
N ASP A 65 -8.66 23.33 -6.12
CA ASP A 65 -8.47 23.94 -7.44
C ASP A 65 -7.01 23.81 -7.93
N THR A 66 -6.04 24.03 -7.03
CA THR A 66 -4.61 23.83 -7.34
C THR A 66 -4.33 22.37 -7.66
N PHE A 67 -4.87 21.46 -6.86
CA PHE A 67 -4.72 20.02 -7.03
C PHE A 67 -5.36 19.55 -8.34
N GLU A 68 -6.57 19.99 -8.66
CA GLU A 68 -7.25 19.67 -9.92
C GLU A 68 -6.45 20.14 -11.13
N ASN A 69 -5.85 21.33 -11.07
CA ASN A 69 -5.01 21.84 -12.15
C ASN A 69 -3.76 20.98 -12.37
N ILE A 70 -3.16 20.43 -11.31
CA ILE A 70 -2.04 19.50 -11.42
C ILE A 70 -2.49 18.17 -12.03
N LEU A 71 -3.63 17.63 -11.57
CA LEU A 71 -4.21 16.39 -12.10
C LEU A 71 -4.57 16.50 -13.59
N LYS A 72 -5.18 17.62 -14.00
CA LYS A 72 -5.52 17.89 -15.42
C LYS A 72 -4.30 17.87 -16.33
N ARG A 73 -3.15 18.39 -15.88
CA ARG A 73 -1.89 18.36 -16.67
C ARG A 73 -1.39 16.93 -16.92
N GLN A 74 -1.81 15.97 -16.11
CA GLN A 74 -1.48 14.56 -16.23
C GLN A 74 -2.64 13.73 -16.83
N ASN A 75 -3.69 14.37 -17.37
CA ASN A 75 -4.91 13.74 -17.87
C ASN A 75 -5.68 12.91 -16.82
N ILE A 76 -5.62 13.35 -15.56
CA ILE A 76 -6.32 12.70 -14.45
C ILE A 76 -7.57 13.51 -14.13
N THR A 77 -8.71 12.84 -14.03
CA THR A 77 -9.99 13.48 -13.69
C THR A 77 -10.18 13.52 -12.18
N LEU A 78 -10.53 14.69 -11.63
CA LEU A 78 -10.92 14.85 -10.23
C LEU A 78 -12.44 14.95 -10.13
N THR A 79 -13.07 14.06 -9.37
CA THR A 79 -14.50 14.15 -9.03
C THR A 79 -14.65 14.66 -7.60
N ARG A 80 -15.37 15.77 -7.44
CA ARG A 80 -15.67 16.38 -6.14
C ARG A 80 -17.06 15.96 -5.68
N LEU A 81 -17.18 15.43 -4.47
CA LEU A 81 -18.45 14.99 -3.88
C LEU A 81 -18.63 15.63 -2.50
N GLY A 82 -19.78 16.27 -2.28
CA GLY A 82 -20.11 16.87 -0.99
C GLY A 82 -21.02 15.98 -0.16
N ASP A 83 -20.72 15.80 1.12
CA ASP A 83 -21.56 15.07 2.09
C ASP A 83 -21.34 15.62 3.52
N LYS A 84 -22.01 15.09 4.54
CA LYS A 84 -21.81 15.46 5.95
C LYS A 84 -20.44 15.00 6.43
N GLU A 85 -19.76 15.79 7.25
CA GLU A 85 -18.44 15.48 7.83
C GLU A 85 -18.43 14.10 8.50
N LYS A 86 -19.48 13.79 9.27
CA LYS A 86 -19.59 12.49 9.95
C LYS A 86 -19.61 11.32 8.96
N SER A 87 -20.27 11.49 7.81
CA SER A 87 -20.40 10.46 6.77
C SER A 87 -19.06 10.23 6.08
N ILE A 88 -18.42 11.30 5.60
CA ILE A 88 -17.14 11.19 4.88
C ILE A 88 -16.02 10.62 5.76
N LEU A 89 -16.00 10.94 7.06
CA LEU A 89 -15.01 10.40 8.00
C LEU A 89 -15.27 8.93 8.34
N GLN A 90 -16.54 8.53 8.45
CA GLN A 90 -16.90 7.14 8.74
C GLN A 90 -16.55 6.22 7.55
N GLU A 91 -16.78 6.70 6.33
CA GLU A 91 -16.48 5.96 5.10
C GLU A 91 -14.99 5.94 4.74
N ALA A 92 -14.20 6.90 5.23
CA ALA A 92 -12.77 6.96 4.96
C ALA A 92 -12.05 5.66 5.35
N ALA A 93 -11.21 5.17 4.44
CA ALA A 93 -10.28 4.09 4.71
C ALA A 93 -9.14 4.62 5.59
N THR A 94 -9.19 4.36 6.90
CA THR A 94 -8.16 4.82 7.84
C THR A 94 -6.98 3.86 7.87
N GLN A 95 -5.85 4.33 8.40
CA GLN A 95 -4.68 3.48 8.62
C GLN A 95 -4.99 2.30 9.54
N GLU A 96 -5.80 2.49 10.59
CA GLU A 96 -6.20 1.41 11.48
C GLU A 96 -7.02 0.33 10.76
N LYS A 97 -8.02 0.73 9.96
CA LYS A 97 -8.80 -0.21 9.13
C LYS A 97 -7.89 -0.93 8.14
N ARG A 98 -6.92 -0.22 7.55
CA ARG A 98 -5.94 -0.79 6.62
C ARG A 98 -5.06 -1.82 7.30
N ASN A 99 -4.55 -1.54 8.50
CA ASN A 99 -3.72 -2.48 9.26
C ASN A 99 -4.49 -3.79 9.57
N VAL A 100 -5.77 -3.70 9.95
CA VAL A 100 -6.61 -4.89 10.15
C VAL A 100 -6.77 -5.69 8.86
N THR A 101 -6.96 -5.02 7.72
CA THR A 101 -7.03 -5.70 6.41
C THR A 101 -5.72 -6.39 6.05
N VAL A 102 -4.58 -5.73 6.28
CA VAL A 102 -3.24 -6.30 6.04
C VAL A 102 -2.98 -7.49 6.97
N GLU A 103 -3.33 -7.39 8.25
CA GLU A 103 -3.20 -8.52 9.20
C GLU A 103 -4.03 -9.72 8.74
N ARG A 104 -5.30 -9.49 8.36
CA ARG A 104 -6.18 -10.55 7.85
C ARG A 104 -5.63 -11.19 6.58
N PHE A 105 -5.05 -10.39 5.69
CA PHE A 105 -4.36 -10.88 4.49
C PHE A 105 -3.22 -11.83 4.86
N PHE A 106 -2.31 -11.44 5.77
CA PHE A 106 -1.19 -12.29 6.18
C PHE A 106 -1.64 -13.55 6.92
N ARG A 107 -2.67 -13.45 7.76
CA ARG A 107 -3.26 -14.59 8.47
C ARG A 107 -3.76 -15.65 7.47
N LYS A 108 -4.50 -15.22 6.45
CA LYS A 108 -4.96 -16.10 5.35
C LYS A 108 -3.78 -16.69 4.59
N LEU A 109 -2.83 -15.85 4.19
CA LEU A 109 -1.64 -16.26 3.45
C LEU A 109 -0.86 -17.35 4.21
N PHE A 110 -0.58 -17.16 5.50
CA PHE A 110 0.15 -18.16 6.28
C PHE A 110 -0.67 -19.41 6.58
N SER A 111 -1.99 -19.31 6.75
CA SER A 111 -2.84 -20.50 6.91
C SER A 111 -2.76 -21.41 5.68
N GLU A 112 -2.76 -20.83 4.47
CA GLU A 112 -2.65 -21.57 3.21
C GLU A 112 -1.24 -22.15 3.02
N ILE A 113 -0.19 -21.36 3.32
CA ILE A 113 1.19 -21.86 3.20
C ILE A 113 1.48 -22.95 4.22
N LEU A 114 1.06 -22.83 5.47
CA LEU A 114 1.41 -23.75 6.55
C LEU A 114 0.40 -24.89 6.74
N GLU A 115 -0.68 -24.91 5.94
CA GLU A 115 -1.79 -25.89 6.08
C GLU A 115 -2.35 -25.91 7.52
N ILE A 116 -2.37 -24.75 8.18
CA ILE A 116 -2.92 -24.62 9.53
C ILE A 116 -4.44 -24.57 9.38
N PRO A 117 -5.19 -25.56 9.90
CA PRO A 117 -6.64 -25.49 9.89
C PRO A 117 -7.08 -24.28 10.70
N ALA A 118 -8.10 -23.56 10.21
CA ALA A 118 -8.71 -22.46 10.95
C ALA A 118 -9.25 -23.03 12.28
N ASN A 119 -8.50 -22.85 13.37
CA ASN A 119 -8.94 -23.29 14.68
C ASN A 119 -10.14 -22.44 15.09
N GLU A 120 -11.21 -23.10 15.57
CA GLU A 120 -12.43 -22.50 16.11
C GLU A 120 -12.20 -21.61 17.35
N SER A 121 -10.94 -21.37 17.75
CA SER A 121 -10.55 -20.45 18.82
C SER A 121 -10.25 -19.03 18.34
N ASP A 122 -10.29 -18.75 17.02
CA ASP A 122 -10.22 -17.38 16.51
C ASP A 122 -11.53 -16.65 16.87
N THR A 123 -11.55 -16.09 18.07
CA THR A 123 -12.57 -15.17 18.59
C THR A 123 -12.46 -13.80 17.91
N CYS A 124 -12.24 -13.78 16.60
CA CYS A 124 -12.52 -12.62 15.77
C CYS A 124 -14.03 -12.67 15.52
N GLN A 125 -14.73 -11.70 16.12
CA GLN A 125 -16.18 -11.54 16.07
C GLN A 125 -16.76 -11.89 14.71
N GLU A 126 -17.90 -12.60 14.72
CA GLU A 126 -18.73 -12.96 13.56
C GLU A 126 -18.41 -12.11 12.31
N GLU A 127 -17.64 -12.71 11.41
CA GLU A 127 -17.08 -12.04 10.24
C GLU A 127 -18.22 -11.50 9.35
N PRO A 128 -18.33 -10.18 9.13
CA PRO A 128 -19.26 -9.68 8.13
C PRO A 128 -18.81 -10.18 6.75
N PRO A 129 -19.72 -10.71 5.90
CA PRO A 129 -19.38 -11.35 4.63
C PRO A 129 -18.62 -10.45 3.62
N GLN A 130 -18.60 -9.13 3.85
CA GLN A 130 -17.83 -8.16 3.05
C GLN A 130 -16.31 -8.19 3.34
N CYS A 131 -15.86 -8.75 4.47
CA CYS A 131 -14.44 -8.76 4.85
C CYS A 131 -13.62 -9.89 4.18
N VAL A 132 -14.31 -10.94 3.71
CA VAL A 132 -13.63 -12.13 3.20
C VAL A 132 -13.06 -11.91 1.79
N SER A 133 -13.85 -11.25 0.93
CA SER A 133 -13.48 -10.91 -0.46
C SER A 133 -12.40 -9.82 -0.54
N THR A 134 -12.53 -8.78 0.29
CA THR A 134 -11.58 -7.65 0.32
C THR A 134 -10.16 -8.03 0.71
N SER A 135 -9.95 -9.17 1.39
CA SER A 135 -8.60 -9.62 1.74
C SER A 135 -7.87 -10.24 0.56
N LEU A 136 -8.55 -10.90 -0.38
CA LEU A 136 -7.89 -11.52 -1.55
C LEU A 136 -7.57 -10.49 -2.63
N GLU A 137 -8.33 -9.40 -2.67
CA GLU A 137 -8.11 -8.23 -3.53
C GLU A 137 -7.13 -7.21 -2.91
N CYS A 138 -6.65 -7.47 -1.70
CA CYS A 138 -5.67 -6.61 -1.04
C CYS A 138 -4.31 -6.76 -1.72
N GLU A 139 -3.71 -5.64 -2.07
CA GLU A 139 -2.31 -5.56 -2.51
C GLU A 139 -1.49 -4.77 -1.49
N LEU A 140 -0.23 -5.13 -1.31
CA LEU A 140 0.64 -4.59 -0.27
C LEU A 140 1.70 -3.65 -0.83
N THR A 141 1.91 -2.53 -0.15
CA THR A 141 3.09 -1.69 -0.39
C THR A 141 4.34 -2.33 0.21
N ARG A 142 5.51 -1.90 -0.28
CA ARG A 142 6.80 -2.32 0.28
C ARG A 142 6.95 -1.98 1.77
N MET A 143 6.40 -0.84 2.19
CA MET A 143 6.40 -0.42 3.60
C MET A 143 5.59 -1.38 4.46
N GLU A 144 4.37 -1.71 4.03
CA GLU A 144 3.49 -2.66 4.75
C GLU A 144 4.11 -4.06 4.83
N LEU A 145 4.76 -4.52 3.75
CA LEU A 145 5.51 -5.78 3.78
C LEU A 145 6.65 -5.73 4.82
N ALA A 146 7.44 -4.66 4.81
CA ALA A 146 8.55 -4.50 5.74
C ALA A 146 8.07 -4.50 7.20
N ASP A 147 7.08 -3.67 7.50
CA ASP A 147 6.52 -3.51 8.84
C ASP A 147 5.92 -4.83 9.34
N THR A 148 5.17 -5.55 8.50
CA THR A 148 4.54 -6.81 8.88
C THR A 148 5.55 -7.93 9.13
N LEU A 149 6.65 -7.95 8.37
CA LEU A 149 7.74 -8.92 8.57
C LEU A 149 8.74 -8.48 9.67
N GLY A 150 8.54 -7.33 10.31
CA GLY A 150 9.47 -6.78 11.30
C GLY A 150 10.82 -6.37 10.72
N LEU A 151 10.86 -6.04 9.43
CA LEU A 151 12.05 -5.67 8.68
C LEU A 151 12.09 -4.14 8.47
N LYS A 152 13.31 -3.60 8.28
CA LYS A 152 13.45 -2.20 7.87
C LYS A 152 13.08 -2.07 6.41
N ALA A 153 12.19 -1.14 6.07
CA ALA A 153 11.83 -0.87 4.68
C ALA A 153 13.03 -0.43 3.81
N SER A 154 14.07 0.16 4.42
CA SER A 154 15.33 0.51 3.75
C SER A 154 16.31 -0.66 3.58
N SER A 155 15.94 -1.86 4.03
CA SER A 155 16.76 -3.06 3.84
C SER A 155 16.80 -3.43 2.36
N SER A 156 18.01 -3.72 1.85
CA SER A 156 18.21 -4.26 0.51
C SER A 156 17.42 -5.55 0.31
N PHE A 157 17.33 -6.40 1.33
CA PHE A 157 16.54 -7.63 1.25
C PHE A 157 15.06 -7.36 0.93
N VAL A 158 14.43 -6.43 1.65
CA VAL A 158 13.01 -6.10 1.42
C VAL A 158 12.82 -5.52 0.03
N GLN A 159 13.74 -4.65 -0.41
CA GLN A 159 13.70 -4.08 -1.75
C GLN A 159 13.80 -5.15 -2.83
N GLN A 160 14.83 -6.00 -2.79
CA GLN A 160 15.05 -7.04 -3.80
C GLN A 160 13.93 -8.09 -3.79
N MET A 161 13.45 -8.49 -2.60
CA MET A 161 12.32 -9.41 -2.48
C MET A 161 11.06 -8.82 -3.10
N PHE A 162 10.79 -7.53 -2.84
CA PHE A 162 9.63 -6.84 -3.39
C PHE A 162 9.72 -6.74 -4.92
N GLU A 163 10.86 -6.31 -5.46
CA GLU A 163 11.10 -6.21 -6.90
C GLU A 163 11.02 -7.56 -7.62
N LEU A 164 11.45 -8.65 -6.97
CA LEU A 164 11.31 -10.00 -7.53
C LEU A 164 9.88 -10.53 -7.47
N ALA A 165 9.13 -10.18 -6.41
CA ALA A 165 7.76 -10.62 -6.20
C ALA A 165 6.76 -9.88 -7.11
N ASP A 166 6.97 -8.58 -7.33
CA ASP A 166 6.12 -7.70 -8.15
C ASP A 166 6.28 -8.02 -9.63
N ARG A 167 5.46 -8.95 -10.14
CA ARG A 167 5.59 -9.48 -11.50
C ARG A 167 4.97 -8.55 -12.53
N ASP A 168 3.87 -7.90 -12.17
CA ASP A 168 3.19 -6.94 -13.05
C ASP A 168 3.83 -5.54 -13.00
N LYS A 169 4.76 -5.30 -12.06
CA LYS A 169 5.51 -4.06 -11.87
C LYS A 169 4.62 -2.87 -11.56
N ASN A 170 3.50 -3.13 -10.87
CA ASN A 170 2.56 -2.09 -10.51
C ASN A 170 2.95 -1.34 -9.21
N GLY A 171 4.00 -1.79 -8.51
CA GLY A 171 4.50 -1.19 -7.26
C GLY A 171 3.80 -1.67 -5.98
N TYR A 172 2.92 -2.67 -6.10
CA TYR A 172 2.20 -3.34 -5.01
C TYR A 172 2.33 -4.86 -5.17
N LEU A 173 2.20 -5.61 -4.08
CA LEU A 173 2.20 -7.08 -4.12
C LEU A 173 0.81 -7.62 -3.90
N SER A 174 0.29 -8.34 -4.90
CA SER A 174 -0.92 -9.14 -4.76
C SER A 174 -0.70 -10.37 -3.88
N PHE A 175 -1.80 -10.97 -3.41
CA PHE A 175 -1.77 -12.24 -2.68
C PHE A 175 -0.93 -13.31 -3.39
N ARG A 176 -1.18 -13.48 -4.69
CA ARG A 176 -0.54 -14.54 -5.49
C ARG A 176 0.95 -14.31 -5.67
N GLU A 177 1.37 -13.06 -5.86
CA GLU A 177 2.78 -12.69 -6.00
C GLU A 177 3.56 -12.99 -4.72
N LEU A 178 3.05 -12.51 -3.58
CA LEU A 178 3.71 -12.73 -2.30
C LEU A 178 3.68 -14.21 -1.88
N PHE A 179 2.56 -14.90 -2.10
CA PHE A 179 2.42 -16.33 -1.81
C PHE A 179 3.48 -17.17 -2.54
N ASN A 180 3.67 -16.93 -3.84
CA ASN A 180 4.65 -17.67 -4.66
C ASN A 180 6.07 -17.59 -4.09
N ILE A 181 6.45 -16.44 -3.55
CA ILE A 181 7.78 -16.23 -2.97
C ILE A 181 7.87 -16.87 -1.58
N LEU A 182 6.85 -16.65 -0.72
CA LEU A 182 6.86 -17.14 0.65
C LEU A 182 6.77 -18.68 0.75
N VAL A 183 6.06 -19.33 -0.17
CA VAL A 183 6.01 -20.82 -0.23
C VAL A 183 7.41 -21.40 -0.42
N ILE A 184 8.24 -20.79 -1.29
CA ILE A 184 9.61 -21.26 -1.52
C ILE A 184 10.44 -21.07 -0.24
N PHE A 185 10.32 -19.94 0.44
CA PHE A 185 11.05 -19.70 1.70
C PHE A 185 10.67 -20.67 2.81
N MET A 186 9.38 -20.99 2.95
CA MET A 186 8.88 -21.84 4.03
C MET A 186 9.00 -23.33 3.72
N LYS A 187 8.57 -23.76 2.53
CA LYS A 187 8.43 -25.17 2.13
C LYS A 187 9.38 -25.62 1.02
N GLY A 188 10.05 -24.70 0.33
CA GLY A 188 10.96 -25.04 -0.77
C GLY A 188 12.18 -25.84 -0.32
N SER A 189 12.80 -26.55 -1.27
CA SER A 189 14.08 -27.22 -1.04
C SER A 189 15.21 -26.20 -0.83
N ASN A 190 16.34 -26.63 -0.25
CA ASN A 190 17.51 -25.76 -0.11
C ASN A 190 18.00 -25.21 -1.46
N GLU A 191 17.86 -26.01 -2.53
CA GLU A 191 18.19 -25.60 -3.89
C GLU A 191 17.23 -24.51 -4.40
N ALA A 192 15.91 -24.68 -4.22
CA ALA A 192 14.93 -23.68 -4.60
C ALA A 192 15.10 -22.36 -3.83
N LYS A 193 15.42 -22.43 -2.52
CA LYS A 193 15.74 -21.26 -1.71
C LYS A 193 17.01 -20.56 -2.21
N SER A 194 18.05 -21.32 -2.53
CA SER A 194 19.31 -20.77 -3.05
C SER A 194 19.11 -20.12 -4.42
N GLN A 195 18.31 -20.72 -5.29
CA GLN A 195 17.96 -20.16 -6.59
C GLN A 195 17.15 -18.87 -6.44
N LEU A 196 16.21 -18.82 -5.50
CA LEU A 196 15.44 -17.62 -5.21
C LEU A 196 16.34 -16.50 -4.65
N MET A 197 17.24 -16.82 -3.72
CA MET A 197 18.24 -15.88 -3.22
C MET A 197 19.12 -15.35 -4.36
N PHE A 198 19.53 -16.22 -5.28
CA PHE A 198 20.28 -15.81 -6.46
C PHE A 198 19.48 -14.82 -7.33
N GLN A 199 18.22 -15.14 -7.62
CA GLN A 199 17.34 -14.28 -8.44
C GLN A 199 17.08 -12.91 -7.81
N MET A 200 17.00 -12.82 -6.48
CA MET A 200 16.83 -11.52 -5.80
C MET A 200 18.01 -10.58 -6.03
N TYR A 201 19.23 -11.09 -6.18
CA TYR A 201 20.43 -10.25 -6.36
C TYR A 201 20.94 -10.20 -7.81
N ASP A 202 20.41 -11.03 -8.71
CA ASP A 202 20.65 -10.96 -10.16
C ASP A 202 19.83 -9.83 -10.80
N THR A 203 20.23 -8.59 -10.55
CA THR A 203 19.59 -7.38 -11.08
C THR A 203 19.60 -7.28 -12.60
N LYS A 204 20.43 -8.08 -13.29
CA LYS A 204 20.57 -8.06 -14.75
C LYS A 204 19.80 -9.19 -15.44
N GLY A 205 19.34 -10.20 -14.70
CA GLY A 205 18.70 -11.39 -15.26
C GLY A 205 19.63 -12.19 -16.18
N GLU A 206 20.95 -12.05 -16.01
CA GLU A 206 21.95 -12.72 -16.84
C GLU A 206 22.21 -14.16 -16.36
N ALA A 207 21.56 -14.58 -15.27
CA ALA A 207 21.86 -15.81 -14.53
C ALA A 207 23.31 -15.87 -14.04
N ILE A 208 23.98 -14.72 -13.95
CA ILE A 208 25.37 -14.54 -13.51
C ILE A 208 25.38 -13.42 -12.49
N MET A 209 25.98 -13.68 -11.33
CA MET A 209 26.08 -12.71 -10.25
C MET A 209 27.48 -12.10 -10.22
N SER A 210 27.57 -10.77 -10.14
CA SER A 210 28.87 -10.12 -9.97
C SER A 210 29.42 -10.38 -8.55
N LYS A 211 30.73 -10.20 -8.37
CA LYS A 211 31.35 -10.29 -7.04
C LYS A 211 30.67 -9.36 -6.02
N ASN A 212 30.25 -8.18 -6.45
CA ASN A 212 29.59 -7.21 -5.58
C ASN A 212 28.20 -7.69 -5.16
N ASP A 213 27.41 -8.19 -6.12
CA ASP A 213 26.06 -8.72 -5.85
C ASP A 213 26.12 -9.92 -4.91
N PHE A 214 27.12 -10.79 -5.09
CA PHE A 214 27.37 -11.90 -4.18
C PHE A 214 27.75 -11.44 -2.78
N CYS A 215 28.62 -10.42 -2.66
CA CYS A 215 28.96 -9.82 -1.38
C CYS A 215 27.77 -9.15 -0.68
N LEU A 216 26.80 -8.62 -1.43
CA LEU A 216 25.56 -8.07 -0.89
C LEU A 216 24.62 -9.17 -0.40
N MET A 217 24.56 -10.30 -1.10
CA MET A 217 23.72 -11.44 -0.73
C MET A 217 24.14 -12.09 0.60
N ILE A 218 25.44 -12.16 0.87
CA ILE A 218 26.00 -12.85 2.05
C ILE A 218 26.20 -11.95 3.28
N ARG A 219 25.93 -10.65 3.17
CA ARG A 219 26.10 -9.65 4.24
C ARG A 219 24.83 -9.51 5.08
#